data_AF-A0A8I1PDV6-F1
#
_entry.id   AF-A0A8I1PDV6-F1
#
_cell.length_a   1.000
_cell.length_b   1.000
_cell.length_c   1.000
_cell.angle_alpha   90.00
_cell.angle_beta   90.00
_cell.angle_gamma   90.00
#
_symmetry.space_group_name_H-M   'P 1'
#
loop_
_entity.id
_entity.type
_entity.pdbx_description
1 polymer ?
#
loop_
_entity_poly.entity_id
_entity_poly.type
_entity_poly.pdbx_seq_one_letter_code
_entity_poly.pdbx_strand_id
1 'polypeptide(L)'
;MHIGIAHHFGWAVAVTASAAHEVVDRRRIELVEPGIPVAPVHHDGADLDDTALADMLVTVGASAARATAAELDALAADLPGPVVSLSLRAWPSGFPTDLAVVRRAPYEGRADSVMYLRVLDDVARARSWAVHLFDAKDVEARASGLLGDRAREVLHGPRARLGPPWTKDHRIALAATVLAAG
;
A
#
# COMPACT_ATOMS: atom_id res chain seq x y z
N MET A 1 -1.67 -16.81 -0.52
CA MET A 1 -2.04 -15.69 0.36
C MET A 1 -2.11 -14.41 -0.45
N HIS A 2 -3.12 -13.58 -0.19
CA HIS A 2 -3.32 -12.31 -0.87
C HIS A 2 -3.09 -11.18 0.14
N ILE A 3 -2.21 -10.23 -0.18
CA ILE A 3 -1.95 -9.04 0.64
C ILE A 3 -2.72 -7.86 0.06
N GLY A 4 -3.43 -7.13 0.91
CA GLY A 4 -4.04 -5.85 0.58
C GLY A 4 -3.37 -4.73 1.35
N ILE A 5 -3.10 -3.62 0.68
CA ILE A 5 -2.41 -2.47 1.25
C ILE A 5 -3.32 -1.25 1.26
N ALA A 6 -3.45 -0.61 2.41
CA ALA A 6 -3.96 0.75 2.56
C ALA A 6 -2.82 1.63 3.08
N HIS A 7 -2.18 2.39 2.18
CA HIS A 7 -0.99 3.17 2.49
C HIS A 7 -1.30 4.62 2.89
N HIS A 8 -0.33 5.18 3.62
CA HIS A 8 -0.23 6.57 4.04
C HIS A 8 1.19 7.08 3.75
N PHE A 9 1.55 8.27 4.21
CA PHE A 9 2.92 8.78 4.09
C PHE A 9 3.87 8.01 5.02
N GLY A 10 4.83 7.30 4.42
CA GLY A 10 5.87 6.58 5.14
C GLY A 10 5.44 5.27 5.82
N TRP A 11 4.17 4.85 5.72
CA TRP A 11 3.68 3.61 6.34
C TRP A 11 2.41 3.08 5.67
N ALA A 12 2.02 1.84 5.96
CA ALA A 12 0.77 1.27 5.50
C ALA A 12 0.12 0.29 6.49
N VAL A 13 -1.19 0.09 6.35
CA VAL A 13 -1.89 -1.09 6.86
C VAL A 13 -1.78 -2.21 5.82
N ALA A 14 -1.24 -3.35 6.23
CA ALA A 14 -1.25 -4.58 5.46
C ALA A 14 -2.25 -5.57 6.08
N VAL A 15 -3.12 -6.14 5.24
CA VAL A 15 -4.00 -7.24 5.61
C VAL A 15 -3.72 -8.42 4.69
N THR A 16 -3.44 -9.58 5.27
CA THR A 16 -3.26 -10.82 4.53
C THR A 16 -4.48 -11.70 4.69
N ALA A 17 -5.02 -12.18 3.56
CA ALA A 17 -6.14 -13.12 3.54
C ALA A 17 -5.81 -14.40 2.77
N SER A 18 -6.46 -15.50 3.18
CA SER A 18 -6.49 -16.75 2.43
C SER A 18 -7.38 -16.64 1.18
N ALA A 19 -7.37 -17.65 0.32
CA ALA A 19 -8.27 -17.75 -0.83
C ALA A 19 -9.76 -17.85 -0.40
N ALA A 20 -10.04 -18.28 0.83
CA ALA A 20 -11.39 -18.30 1.41
C ALA A 20 -11.79 -16.95 2.06
N HIS A 21 -10.97 -15.90 1.88
CA HIS A 21 -11.11 -14.57 2.46
C HIS A 21 -10.98 -14.50 3.98
N GLU A 22 -10.36 -15.51 4.59
CA GLU A 22 -10.05 -15.48 6.02
C GLU A 22 -8.83 -14.59 6.27
N VAL A 23 -8.97 -13.60 7.15
CA VAL A 23 -7.83 -12.77 7.60
C VAL A 23 -6.88 -13.64 8.42
N VAL A 24 -5.65 -13.78 7.92
CA VAL A 24 -4.55 -14.55 8.52
C VAL A 24 -3.60 -13.64 9.30
N ASP A 25 -3.31 -12.46 8.76
CA ASP A 25 -2.45 -11.46 9.37
C ASP A 25 -3.01 -10.06 9.15
N ARG A 26 -2.78 -9.17 10.12
CA ARG A 26 -2.98 -7.73 9.96
C ARG A 26 -1.89 -7.00 10.73
N ARG A 27 -1.19 -6.08 10.09
CA ARG A 27 -0.17 -5.26 10.75
C ARG A 27 -0.01 -3.90 10.09
N ARG A 28 0.62 -3.00 10.83
CA ARG A 28 1.19 -1.78 10.27
C ARG A 28 2.60 -2.13 9.80
N ILE A 29 2.97 -1.68 8.61
CA ILE A 29 4.33 -1.78 8.06
C ILE A 29 4.88 -0.37 7.83
N GLU A 30 6.16 -0.16 8.11
CA GLU A 30 6.85 1.09 7.79
C GLU A 30 7.38 1.03 6.35
N LEU A 31 7.13 2.08 5.58
CA LEU A 31 7.56 2.18 4.17
C LEU A 31 8.80 3.03 4.00
N VAL A 32 9.43 3.45 5.09
CA VAL A 32 10.64 4.27 5.10
C VAL A 32 11.41 4.03 6.41
N GLU A 33 12.73 4.12 6.38
CA GLU A 33 13.55 3.93 7.58
C GLU A 33 13.39 5.09 8.58
N PRO A 34 13.58 4.84 9.89
CA PRO A 34 13.52 5.90 10.90
C PRO A 34 14.46 7.07 10.60
N GLY A 35 13.96 8.29 10.78
CA GLY A 35 14.73 9.52 10.58
C GLY A 35 14.79 10.03 9.14
N ILE A 36 14.15 9.33 8.19
CA ILE A 36 14.05 9.76 6.80
C ILE A 36 12.75 10.56 6.58
N PRO A 37 12.79 11.66 5.79
CA PRO A 37 11.59 12.41 5.39
C PRO A 37 10.47 11.52 4.82
N VAL A 38 9.23 11.75 5.26
CA VAL A 38 8.05 10.95 4.87
C VAL A 38 7.23 11.61 3.76
N ALA A 39 7.45 12.90 3.50
CA ALA A 39 6.78 13.69 2.47
C ALA A 39 7.78 14.65 1.78
N PRO A 40 8.84 14.11 1.13
CA PRO A 40 9.92 14.90 0.53
C PRO A 40 9.43 15.94 -0.48
N VAL A 41 8.37 15.67 -1.23
CA VAL A 41 7.84 16.65 -2.20
C VAL A 41 6.87 17.61 -1.55
N HIS A 42 5.89 17.10 -0.80
CA HIS A 42 4.79 17.94 -0.31
C HIS A 42 5.16 18.84 0.88
N HIS A 43 6.11 18.41 1.72
CA HIS A 43 6.45 19.13 2.95
C HIS A 43 7.96 19.28 3.15
N ASP A 44 8.69 18.18 3.29
CA ASP A 44 10.05 18.21 3.84
C ASP A 44 11.05 18.91 2.92
N GLY A 45 10.83 18.84 1.61
CA GLY A 45 11.67 19.47 0.58
C GLY A 45 10.98 20.59 -0.19
N ALA A 46 9.85 21.13 0.29
CA ALA A 46 9.05 22.12 -0.44
C ALA A 46 9.87 23.36 -0.84
N ASP A 47 10.75 23.82 0.06
CA ASP A 47 11.57 25.03 -0.11
C ASP A 47 12.97 24.76 -0.71
N LEU A 48 13.32 23.50 -0.97
CA LEU A 48 14.61 23.14 -1.58
C LEU A 48 14.66 23.54 -3.05
N ASP A 49 15.85 23.82 -3.57
CA ASP A 49 16.03 23.88 -5.03
C ASP A 49 15.88 22.49 -5.67
N ASP A 50 15.81 22.44 -7.01
CA ASP A 50 15.56 21.19 -7.73
C ASP A 50 16.68 20.15 -7.52
N THR A 51 17.92 20.61 -7.33
CA THR A 51 19.07 19.72 -7.10
C THR A 51 18.98 19.08 -5.71
N ALA A 52 18.80 19.88 -4.66
CA ALA A 52 18.70 19.39 -3.30
C ALA A 52 17.45 18.52 -3.09
N LEU A 53 16.32 18.85 -3.74
CA LEU A 53 15.14 18.00 -3.71
C LEU A 53 15.37 16.67 -4.44
N ALA A 54 16.06 16.67 -5.59
CA ALA A 54 16.41 15.44 -6.28
C ALA A 54 17.30 14.53 -5.42
N ASP A 55 18.31 15.08 -4.74
CA ASP A 55 19.20 14.33 -3.84
C ASP A 55 18.43 13.73 -2.64
N MET A 56 17.48 14.49 -2.08
CA MET A 56 16.58 13.99 -1.04
C MET A 56 15.71 12.84 -1.55
N LEU A 57 15.15 12.96 -2.75
CA LEU A 57 14.29 11.92 -3.34
C LEU A 57 15.05 10.63 -3.64
N VAL A 58 16.31 10.71 -4.06
CA VAL A 58 17.18 9.54 -4.19
C VAL A 58 17.35 8.84 -2.83
N THR A 59 17.63 9.61 -1.79
CA THR A 59 17.81 9.08 -0.43
C THR A 59 16.52 8.43 0.10
N VAL A 60 15.40 9.13 0.00
CA VAL A 60 14.09 8.65 0.47
C VAL A 60 13.64 7.44 -0.33
N GLY A 61 13.79 7.44 -1.66
CA GLY A 61 13.44 6.31 -2.52
C GLY A 61 14.24 5.05 -2.19
N ALA A 62 15.54 5.19 -1.96
CA ALA A 62 16.40 4.06 -1.57
C ALA A 62 16.02 3.51 -0.17
N SER A 63 15.72 4.40 0.78
CA SER A 63 15.21 4.01 2.10
C SER A 63 13.89 3.27 1.99
N ALA A 64 12.96 3.81 1.19
CA ALA A 64 11.64 3.23 1.02
C ALA A 64 11.69 1.83 0.40
N ALA A 65 12.56 1.62 -0.60
CA ALA A 65 12.77 0.32 -1.20
C ALA A 65 13.28 -0.71 -0.19
N ARG A 66 14.27 -0.34 0.65
CA ARG A 66 14.81 -1.24 1.69
C ARG A 66 13.79 -1.55 2.78
N ALA A 67 13.14 -0.53 3.34
CA ALA A 67 12.15 -0.69 4.41
C ALA A 67 10.97 -1.54 3.93
N THR A 68 10.41 -1.21 2.76
CA THR A 68 9.29 -1.96 2.19
C THR A 68 9.67 -3.42 1.90
N ALA A 69 10.86 -3.66 1.36
CA ALA A 69 11.34 -5.03 1.13
C ALA A 69 11.45 -5.82 2.44
N ALA A 70 12.07 -5.24 3.47
CA ALA A 70 12.26 -5.89 4.76
C ALA A 70 10.91 -6.20 5.45
N GLU A 71 9.96 -5.26 5.44
CA GLU A 71 8.63 -5.46 6.02
C GLU A 71 7.83 -6.54 5.27
N LEU A 72 7.89 -6.56 3.93
CA LEU A 72 7.21 -7.59 3.14
C LEU A 72 7.85 -8.96 3.27
N ASP A 73 9.17 -9.04 3.45
CA ASP A 73 9.87 -10.31 3.72
C ASP A 73 9.52 -10.85 5.11
N ALA A 74 9.52 -9.99 6.13
CA ALA A 74 9.12 -10.36 7.48
C ALA A 74 7.65 -10.82 7.51
N LEU A 75 6.76 -10.06 6.86
CA LEU A 75 5.36 -10.44 6.72
C LEU A 75 5.25 -11.82 6.05
N ALA A 76 5.89 -12.02 4.90
CA ALA A 76 5.79 -13.27 4.14
C ALA A 76 6.34 -14.48 4.91
N ALA A 77 7.41 -14.30 5.69
CA ALA A 77 7.99 -15.34 6.52
C ALA A 77 7.05 -15.83 7.64
N ASP A 78 6.19 -14.95 8.15
CA ASP A 78 5.22 -15.29 9.21
C ASP A 78 3.96 -15.99 8.67
N LEU A 79 3.76 -16.06 7.35
CA LEU A 79 2.53 -16.61 6.78
C LEU A 79 2.56 -18.15 6.67
N PRO A 80 1.41 -18.82 6.87
CA PRO A 80 1.32 -20.28 6.76
C PRO A 80 1.34 -20.80 5.32
N GLY A 81 1.56 -19.95 4.32
CA GLY A 81 1.62 -20.32 2.92
C GLY A 81 2.11 -19.18 2.03
N PRO A 82 2.46 -19.47 0.75
CA PRO A 82 3.10 -18.50 -0.11
C PRO A 82 2.19 -17.32 -0.42
N VAL A 83 2.78 -16.13 -0.53
CA VAL A 83 2.12 -14.94 -1.08
C VAL A 83 2.03 -15.10 -2.59
N VAL A 84 0.82 -14.92 -3.13
CA VAL A 84 0.55 -15.02 -4.57
C VAL A 84 0.27 -13.66 -5.18
N SER A 85 -0.26 -12.72 -4.39
CA SER A 85 -0.57 -11.39 -4.87
C SER A 85 -0.49 -10.32 -3.80
N LEU A 86 -0.28 -9.09 -4.27
CA LEU A 86 -0.34 -7.87 -3.49
C LEU A 86 -1.26 -6.87 -4.20
N SER A 87 -2.15 -6.22 -3.47
CA SER A 87 -3.15 -5.29 -4.02
C SER A 87 -2.89 -3.86 -3.55
N LEU A 88 -2.81 -2.93 -4.50
CA LEU A 88 -2.49 -1.52 -4.28
C LEU A 88 -3.59 -0.60 -4.80
N ARG A 89 -3.74 0.55 -4.15
CA ARG A 89 -4.59 1.61 -4.69
C ARG A 89 -3.99 2.08 -6.02
N ALA A 90 -4.83 2.17 -7.05
CA ALA A 90 -4.42 2.67 -8.35
C ALA A 90 -3.93 4.13 -8.26
N TRP A 91 -2.94 4.45 -9.11
CA TRP A 91 -2.48 5.80 -9.38
C TRP A 91 -2.59 6.10 -10.88
N PRO A 92 -2.59 7.38 -11.30
CA PRO A 92 -2.70 7.74 -12.71
C PRO A 92 -1.52 7.16 -13.50
N SER A 93 -1.78 6.42 -14.57
CA SER A 93 -0.74 5.84 -15.44
C SER A 93 0.15 6.91 -16.10
N GLY A 94 -0.41 8.10 -16.34
CA GLY A 94 0.30 9.28 -16.83
C GLY A 94 0.81 10.23 -15.75
N PHE A 95 1.00 9.77 -14.50
CA PHE A 95 1.55 10.65 -13.45
C PHE A 95 2.99 11.07 -13.81
N PRO A 96 3.30 12.38 -13.81
CA PRO A 96 4.58 12.88 -14.29
C PRO A 96 5.76 12.32 -13.50
N THR A 97 6.92 12.25 -14.15
CA THR A 97 8.19 11.82 -13.56
C THR A 97 9.21 12.94 -13.49
N ASP A 98 9.03 14.01 -14.27
CA ASP A 98 9.86 15.20 -14.21
C ASP A 98 9.63 15.94 -12.89
N LEU A 99 10.70 16.09 -12.10
CA LEU A 99 10.65 16.73 -10.79
C LEU A 99 10.10 18.15 -10.87
N ALA A 100 10.51 18.92 -11.88
CA ALA A 100 10.09 20.31 -12.05
C ALA A 100 8.57 20.43 -12.23
N VAL A 101 7.94 19.39 -12.79
CA VAL A 101 6.48 19.28 -12.95
C VAL A 101 5.83 18.71 -11.68
N VAL A 102 6.39 17.63 -11.14
CA VAL A 102 5.83 16.89 -9.99
C VAL A 102 5.76 17.78 -8.74
N ARG A 103 6.73 18.66 -8.52
CA ARG A 103 6.81 19.55 -7.35
C ARG A 103 5.86 20.76 -7.38
N ARG A 104 4.92 20.79 -8.33
CA ARG A 104 3.94 21.87 -8.51
C ARG A 104 2.52 21.32 -8.43
N ALA A 105 1.59 22.19 -8.06
CA ALA A 105 0.17 21.90 -8.18
C ALA A 105 -0.21 21.54 -9.64
N PRO A 106 -1.07 20.52 -9.85
CA PRO A 106 -1.80 19.72 -8.85
C PRO A 106 -1.07 18.43 -8.42
N TYR A 107 0.18 18.22 -8.85
CA TYR A 107 0.88 16.95 -8.68
C TYR A 107 1.53 16.79 -7.30
N GLU A 108 2.03 17.87 -6.72
CA GLU A 108 2.81 17.86 -5.47
C GLU A 108 2.11 17.11 -4.33
N GLY A 109 0.81 17.36 -4.11
CA GLY A 109 0.04 16.72 -3.03
C GLY A 109 -0.21 15.22 -3.22
N ARG A 110 0.18 14.65 -4.37
CA ARG A 110 0.07 13.22 -4.67
C ARG A 110 1.43 12.57 -4.90
N ALA A 111 2.50 13.35 -5.03
CA ALA A 111 3.81 12.88 -5.44
C ALA A 111 4.36 11.80 -4.51
N ASP A 112 4.39 12.09 -3.20
CA ASP A 112 4.91 11.17 -2.19
C ASP A 112 4.08 9.88 -2.14
N SER A 113 2.75 10.00 -2.24
CA SER A 113 1.87 8.84 -2.33
C SER A 113 2.14 7.99 -3.57
N VAL A 114 2.42 8.59 -4.72
CA VAL A 114 2.70 7.84 -5.96
C VAL A 114 4.07 7.16 -5.87
N MET A 115 5.05 7.82 -5.24
CA MET A 115 6.36 7.23 -4.95
C MET A 115 6.22 5.95 -4.13
N TYR A 116 5.54 5.99 -2.97
CA TYR A 116 5.38 4.80 -2.13
C TYR A 116 4.61 3.66 -2.83
N LEU A 117 3.59 3.99 -3.62
CA LEU A 117 2.86 2.99 -4.41
C LEU A 117 3.73 2.31 -5.48
N ARG A 118 4.58 3.08 -6.17
CA ARG A 118 5.53 2.54 -7.15
C ARG A 118 6.58 1.64 -6.48
N VAL A 119 7.11 2.07 -5.32
CA VAL A 119 8.05 1.24 -4.54
C VAL A 119 7.40 -0.08 -4.12
N LEU A 120 6.16 -0.06 -3.62
CA LEU A 120 5.42 -1.27 -3.27
C LEU A 120 5.19 -2.19 -4.49
N ASP A 121 4.85 -1.62 -5.65
CA ASP A 121 4.68 -2.37 -6.91
C ASP A 121 5.99 -3.05 -7.34
N ASP A 122 7.09 -2.30 -7.38
CA ASP A 122 8.41 -2.80 -7.77
C ASP A 122 8.89 -3.93 -6.83
N VAL A 123 8.76 -3.71 -5.51
CA VAL A 123 9.16 -4.67 -4.48
C VAL A 123 8.29 -5.95 -4.55
N ALA A 124 6.99 -5.84 -4.79
CA ALA A 124 6.11 -7.00 -4.97
C ALA A 124 6.43 -7.77 -6.26
N ARG A 125 6.66 -7.08 -7.38
CA ARG A 125 7.01 -7.71 -8.67
C ARG A 125 8.36 -8.40 -8.63
N ALA A 126 9.34 -7.85 -7.92
CA ALA A 126 10.63 -8.51 -7.70
C ALA A 126 10.50 -9.87 -7.00
N ARG A 127 9.42 -10.07 -6.23
CA ARG A 127 9.06 -11.36 -5.58
C ARG A 127 8.16 -12.25 -6.45
N SER A 128 7.95 -11.88 -7.71
CA SER A 128 7.03 -12.55 -8.64
C SER A 128 5.58 -12.61 -8.14
N TRP A 129 5.18 -11.67 -7.27
CA TRP A 129 3.79 -11.56 -6.84
C TRP A 129 2.97 -10.85 -7.92
N ALA A 130 1.76 -11.33 -8.17
CA ALA A 130 0.82 -10.59 -8.98
C ALA A 130 0.45 -9.28 -8.28
N VAL A 131 0.54 -8.15 -8.98
CA VAL A 131 0.08 -6.87 -8.43
C VAL A 131 -1.26 -6.49 -9.05
N HIS A 132 -2.26 -6.33 -8.18
CA HIS A 132 -3.60 -5.89 -8.57
C HIS A 132 -3.82 -4.44 -8.15
N LEU A 133 -4.38 -3.64 -9.06
CA LEU A 133 -4.71 -2.26 -8.77
C LEU A 133 -6.22 -2.12 -8.53
N PHE A 134 -6.61 -1.36 -7.50
CA PHE A 134 -8.01 -1.09 -7.17
C PHE A 134 -8.31 0.41 -7.05
N ASP A 135 -9.56 0.82 -7.29
CA ASP A 135 -10.01 2.16 -6.95
C ASP A 135 -10.49 2.18 -5.49
N ALA A 136 -9.85 3.00 -4.65
CA ALA A 136 -10.20 3.10 -3.24
C ALA A 136 -11.63 3.63 -3.00
N LYS A 137 -12.26 4.27 -4.00
CA LYS A 137 -13.63 4.77 -3.90
C LYS A 137 -14.68 3.66 -3.96
N ASP A 138 -14.41 2.58 -4.69
CA ASP A 138 -15.41 1.53 -4.96
C ASP A 138 -15.03 0.15 -4.43
N VAL A 139 -13.79 -0.06 -3.98
CA VAL A 139 -13.27 -1.38 -3.59
C VAL A 139 -14.14 -2.12 -2.56
N GLU A 140 -14.61 -1.45 -1.51
CA GLU A 140 -15.49 -2.08 -0.50
C GLU A 140 -16.84 -2.49 -1.11
N ALA A 141 -17.40 -1.68 -2.00
CA ALA A 141 -18.68 -1.96 -2.68
C ALA A 141 -18.54 -3.11 -3.67
N ARG A 142 -17.47 -3.12 -4.47
CA ARG A 142 -17.17 -4.19 -5.42
C ARG A 142 -16.92 -5.52 -4.71
N ALA A 143 -16.13 -5.51 -3.64
CA ALA A 143 -15.89 -6.70 -2.82
C ALA A 143 -17.20 -7.22 -2.21
N SER A 144 -18.05 -6.33 -1.71
CA SER A 144 -19.37 -6.71 -1.20
C SER A 144 -20.24 -7.37 -2.27
N GLY A 145 -20.21 -6.86 -3.52
CA GLY A 145 -20.91 -7.45 -4.65
C GLY A 145 -20.43 -8.88 -4.98
N LEU A 146 -19.13 -9.15 -4.89
CA LEU A 146 -18.58 -10.51 -5.09
C LEU A 146 -18.94 -11.46 -3.95
N LEU A 147 -18.97 -10.96 -2.71
CA LEU A 147 -19.22 -11.77 -1.52
C LEU A 147 -20.71 -12.07 -1.27
N GLY A 148 -21.62 -11.26 -1.82
CA GLY A 148 -23.06 -11.38 -1.58
C GLY A 148 -23.39 -11.36 -0.08
N ASP A 149 -24.17 -12.33 0.37
CA ASP A 149 -24.64 -12.44 1.76
C ASP A 149 -23.49 -12.54 2.79
N ARG A 150 -22.30 -13.02 2.36
CA ARG A 150 -21.11 -13.15 3.21
C ARG A 150 -20.36 -11.83 3.41
N ALA A 151 -20.72 -10.77 2.69
CA ALA A 151 -19.97 -9.50 2.71
C ALA A 151 -19.79 -8.94 4.13
N ARG A 152 -20.86 -8.95 4.92
CA ARG A 152 -20.81 -8.44 6.30
C ARG A 152 -19.89 -9.28 7.19
N GLU A 153 -20.01 -10.60 7.10
CA GLU A 153 -19.17 -11.53 7.87
C GLU A 153 -17.69 -11.34 7.54
N VAL A 154 -17.35 -11.32 6.25
CA VAL A 154 -15.95 -11.24 5.80
C VAL A 154 -15.35 -9.86 6.07
N LEU A 155 -16.01 -8.76 5.69
CA LEU A 155 -15.41 -7.42 5.77
C LEU A 155 -15.48 -6.81 7.18
N HIS A 156 -16.50 -7.15 7.97
CA HIS A 156 -16.73 -6.54 9.28
C HIS A 156 -16.53 -7.52 10.45
N GLY A 157 -16.70 -8.82 10.25
CA GLY A 157 -16.51 -9.85 11.28
C GLY A 157 -15.11 -9.88 11.92
N PRO A 158 -14.00 -9.58 11.22
CA PRO A 158 -12.68 -9.60 11.85
C PRO A 158 -12.55 -8.65 13.04
N ARG A 159 -13.34 -7.57 13.13
CA ARG A 159 -13.36 -6.70 14.32
C ARG A 159 -13.73 -7.47 15.59
N ALA A 160 -14.71 -8.35 15.51
CA ALA A 160 -15.17 -9.14 16.67
C ALA A 160 -14.19 -10.27 16.99
N ARG A 161 -13.61 -10.90 15.95
CA ARG A 161 -12.71 -12.06 16.08
C ARG A 161 -11.28 -11.68 16.50
N LEU A 162 -10.75 -10.58 15.96
CA LEU A 162 -9.35 -10.16 16.11
C LEU A 162 -9.17 -8.94 17.02
N GLY A 163 -10.27 -8.34 17.49
CA GLY A 163 -10.25 -7.11 18.26
C GLY A 163 -9.75 -5.88 17.47
N PRO A 164 -9.62 -4.72 18.13
CA PRO A 164 -9.03 -3.53 17.53
C PRO A 164 -7.51 -3.67 17.30
N PRO A 165 -6.93 -2.89 16.35
CA PRO A 165 -7.61 -2.03 15.39
C PRO A 165 -8.31 -2.81 14.26
N TRP A 166 -9.48 -2.32 13.84
CA TRP A 166 -10.17 -2.74 12.61
C TRP A 166 -10.90 -1.54 12.00
N THR A 167 -10.14 -0.70 11.30
CA THR A 167 -10.56 0.61 10.77
C THR A 167 -11.03 0.49 9.33
N LYS A 168 -11.35 1.63 8.69
CA LYS A 168 -11.64 1.68 7.26
C LYS A 168 -10.47 1.16 6.41
N ASP A 169 -9.23 1.51 6.76
CA ASP A 169 -8.04 1.06 6.05
C ASP A 169 -7.89 -0.46 6.04
N HIS A 170 -8.20 -1.11 7.15
CA HIS A 170 -8.20 -2.58 7.24
C HIS A 170 -9.26 -3.19 6.32
N ARG A 171 -10.44 -2.58 6.23
CA ARG A 171 -11.51 -3.05 5.33
C ARG A 171 -11.20 -2.79 3.86
N ILE A 172 -10.60 -1.64 3.53
CA ILE A 172 -10.11 -1.36 2.18
C ILE A 172 -9.07 -2.41 1.77
N ALA A 173 -8.08 -2.66 2.64
CA ALA A 173 -7.06 -3.67 2.41
C ALA A 173 -7.68 -5.06 2.22
N LEU A 174 -8.58 -5.49 3.10
CA LEU A 174 -9.26 -6.78 2.97
C LEU A 174 -10.15 -6.85 1.71
N ALA A 175 -10.90 -5.81 1.40
CA ALA A 175 -11.72 -5.77 0.18
C ALA A 175 -10.86 -5.91 -1.08
N ALA A 176 -9.66 -5.32 -1.09
CA ALA A 176 -8.72 -5.49 -2.19
C ALA A 176 -8.26 -6.94 -2.37
N THR A 177 -8.04 -7.69 -1.28
CA THR A 177 -7.68 -9.12 -1.38
C THR A 177 -8.83 -9.96 -1.92
N VAL A 178 -10.08 -9.59 -1.61
CA VAL A 178 -11.28 -10.24 -2.18
C VAL A 178 -11.32 -10.03 -3.69
N LEU A 179 -11.09 -8.81 -4.18
CA LEU A 179 -11.08 -8.52 -5.62
C LEU A 179 -9.94 -9.24 -6.37
N ALA A 180 -8.82 -9.53 -5.71
CA ALA A 180 -7.69 -10.23 -6.31
C ALA A 180 -7.86 -11.76 -6.33
N ALA A 181 -8.75 -12.30 -5.48
CA ALA A 181 -8.97 -13.74 -5.33
C ALA A 181 -10.23 -14.26 -6.07
N GLY A 182 -11.13 -13.36 -6.48
CA GLY A 182 -12.34 -13.67 -7.27
C GLY A 182 -12.12 -13.50 -8.76
#